data_AF-A0A9Q8SBE0-F1
#
_entry.id   AF-A0A9Q8SBE0-F1
#
_cell.length_a   1.000
_cell.length_b   1.000
_cell.length_c   1.000
_cell.angle_alpha   90.00
_cell.angle_beta   90.00
_cell.angle_gamma   90.00
#
_symmetry.space_group_name_H-M   'P 1'
#
loop_
_entity.id
_entity.type
_entity.pdbx_description
1 polymer ?
#
loop_
_entity_poly.entity_id
_entity_poly.type
_entity_poly.pdbx_seq_one_letter_code
_entity_poly.pdbx_strand_id
1 'polypeptide(L)'
;MSQLSQWPAPSRPGTVALREIRRYQKSTELLIRKLPFQRLVREIAQDFKSDLRFQSSAIGALQESVESYLVSLFEDTNLCAIHAKRVTIQSKDIQLARRLRGERN
;
A
#
# COMPACT_ATOMS: atom_id res chain seq x y z
N MET A 1 -44.17 -1.64 -24.97
CA MET A 1 -43.72 -1.04 -23.69
C MET A 1 -43.49 -2.21 -22.74
N SER A 2 -42.38 -2.45 -22.06
CA SER A 2 -41.18 -1.70 -21.71
C SER A 2 -40.20 -2.72 -21.12
N GLN A 3 -39.10 -3.02 -21.80
CA GLN A 3 -37.96 -3.73 -21.20
C GLN A 3 -36.84 -2.71 -21.05
N LEU A 4 -36.87 -1.94 -19.97
CA LEU A 4 -35.76 -1.08 -19.58
C LEU A 4 -35.12 -1.64 -18.31
N SER A 5 -33.85 -2.03 -18.47
CA SER A 5 -32.78 -1.96 -17.47
C SER A 5 -32.84 -2.92 -16.27
N GLN A 6 -32.29 -4.12 -16.44
CA GLN A 6 -31.82 -4.98 -15.34
C GLN A 6 -30.35 -4.67 -14.93
N TRP A 7 -29.89 -3.41 -15.04
CA TRP A 7 -28.52 -3.07 -14.64
C TRP A 7 -28.43 -2.99 -13.11
N PRO A 8 -27.46 -3.66 -12.47
CA PRO A 8 -27.31 -3.58 -11.02
C PRO A 8 -26.98 -2.15 -10.59
N ALA A 9 -27.68 -1.67 -9.55
CA ALA A 9 -27.44 -0.34 -9.02
C ALA A 9 -25.99 -0.20 -8.52
N PRO A 10 -25.33 0.96 -8.75
CA PRO A 10 -23.98 1.20 -8.29
C PRO A 10 -23.91 1.13 -6.75
N SER A 11 -22.81 0.56 -6.25
CA SER A 11 -22.54 0.55 -4.80
C SER A 11 -22.39 1.97 -4.27
N ARG A 12 -22.89 2.22 -3.06
CA ARG A 12 -22.69 3.52 -2.38
C ARG A 12 -21.18 3.81 -2.22
N PRO A 13 -20.75 5.07 -2.35
CA PRO A 13 -19.37 5.46 -2.06
C PRO A 13 -18.94 4.96 -0.68
N GLY A 14 -17.74 4.39 -0.59
CA GLY A 14 -17.20 3.80 0.64
C GLY A 14 -17.57 2.33 0.88
N THR A 15 -18.67 1.81 0.32
CA THR A 15 -19.05 0.39 0.52
C THR A 15 -18.00 -0.57 -0.05
N VAL A 16 -17.50 -0.29 -1.26
CA VAL A 16 -16.47 -1.13 -1.89
C VAL A 16 -15.15 -1.04 -1.12
N ALA A 17 -14.75 0.17 -0.74
CA ALA A 17 -13.53 0.40 0.04
C ALA A 17 -13.55 -0.34 1.39
N LEU A 18 -14.65 -0.30 2.14
CA LEU A 18 -14.78 -1.04 3.41
C LEU A 18 -14.72 -2.55 3.21
N ARG A 19 -15.28 -3.06 2.10
CA ARG A 19 -15.19 -4.49 1.76
C ARG A 19 -13.76 -4.90 1.43
N GLU A 20 -13.03 -4.06 0.69
CA GLU A 20 -11.62 -4.29 0.36
C GLU A 20 -10.73 -4.25 1.61
N ILE A 21 -10.91 -3.27 2.49
CA ILE A 21 -10.19 -3.18 3.77
C ILE A 21 -10.35 -4.47 4.57
N ARG A 22 -11.60 -4.95 4.76
CA ARG A 22 -11.87 -6.20 5.49
C ARG A 22 -11.27 -7.42 4.81
N ARG A 23 -11.28 -7.46 3.48
CA ARG A 23 -10.68 -8.55 2.70
C ARG A 23 -9.18 -8.61 2.93
N TYR A 24 -8.48 -7.48 2.75
CA TYR A 24 -7.01 -7.43 2.86
C TYR A 24 -6.51 -7.55 4.30
N GLN A 25 -7.27 -7.09 5.29
CA GLN A 25 -6.94 -7.34 6.70
C GLN A 25 -7.05 -8.81 7.10
N LYS A 26 -7.83 -9.62 6.38
CA LYS A 26 -7.98 -11.06 6.65
C LYS A 26 -6.94 -11.91 5.91
N SER A 27 -6.33 -11.39 4.84
CA SER A 27 -5.32 -12.10 4.07
C SER A 27 -3.91 -11.70 4.50
N THR A 28 -2.94 -12.54 4.14
CA THR A 28 -1.50 -12.29 4.29
C THR A 28 -0.82 -12.31 2.92
N GLU A 29 -1.59 -12.10 1.85
CA GLU A 29 -1.06 -12.08 0.49
C GLU A 29 -0.30 -10.78 0.23
N LEU A 30 0.82 -10.89 -0.48
CA LEU A 30 1.57 -9.71 -0.93
C LEU A 30 0.78 -9.01 -2.05
N LEU A 31 0.63 -7.69 -1.93
CA LEU A 31 -0.20 -6.86 -2.80
C LEU A 31 0.61 -6.26 -3.96
N ILE A 32 1.92 -6.07 -3.79
CA ILE A 32 2.77 -5.56 -4.86
C ILE A 32 3.10 -6.69 -5.84
N ARG A 33 2.97 -6.43 -7.14
CA ARG A 33 3.33 -7.40 -8.17
C ARG A 33 4.83 -7.73 -8.09
N LYS A 34 5.16 -9.02 -8.02
CA LYS A 34 6.53 -9.54 -7.83
C LYS A 34 7.53 -9.04 -8.89
N LEU A 35 7.16 -9.07 -10.18
CA LEU A 35 8.10 -8.72 -11.27
C LEU A 35 8.46 -7.22 -11.27
N PRO A 36 7.52 -6.26 -11.18
CA PRO A 36 7.84 -4.86 -10.99
C PRO A 36 8.69 -4.59 -9.74
N PHE A 37 8.34 -5.21 -8.60
CA PHE A 37 9.13 -5.06 -7.37
C PHE A 37 10.57 -5.54 -7.53
N GLN A 38 10.76 -6.71 -8.14
CA GLN A 38 12.09 -7.24 -8.43
C GLN A 38 12.91 -6.32 -9.35
N ARG A 39 12.28 -5.70 -10.36
CA ARG A 39 12.95 -4.73 -11.25
C ARG A 39 13.41 -3.51 -10.46
N LEU A 40 12.54 -2.96 -9.62
CA LEU A 40 12.88 -1.82 -8.75
C LEU A 40 14.04 -2.13 -7.80
N VAL A 41 14.04 -3.31 -7.16
CA VAL A 41 15.14 -3.71 -6.27
C VAL A 41 16.47 -3.76 -7.03
N ARG A 42 16.47 -4.30 -8.26
CA ARG A 42 17.68 -4.40 -9.09
C ARG A 42 18.15 -3.04 -9.60
N GLU A 43 17.22 -2.17 -9.96
CA GLU A 43 17.51 -0.79 -10.37
C GLU A 43 18.24 -0.04 -9.24
N ILE A 44 17.67 -0.04 -8.03
CA ILE A 44 18.28 0.60 -6.86
C ILE A 44 19.64 -0.02 -6.53
N ALA A 45 19.76 -1.35 -6.57
CA ALA A 45 21.00 -2.04 -6.23
C ALA A 45 22.15 -1.74 -7.21
N GLN A 46 21.82 -1.50 -8.48
CA GLN A 46 22.80 -1.19 -9.52
C GLN A 46 23.55 0.11 -9.22
N ASP A 47 22.90 1.08 -8.58
CA ASP A 47 23.52 2.36 -8.17
C ASP A 47 24.58 2.18 -7.07
N PHE A 48 24.53 1.07 -6.31
CA PHE A 48 25.51 0.77 -5.27
C PHE A 48 26.63 -0.16 -5.75
N LYS A 49 26.28 -1.19 -6.54
CA LYS A 49 27.25 -2.15 -7.08
C LYS A 49 26.71 -2.82 -8.34
N SER A 50 27.50 -2.77 -9.41
CA SER A 50 27.18 -3.48 -10.65
C SER A 50 27.26 -5.00 -10.49
N ASP A 51 26.48 -5.71 -11.31
CA ASP A 51 26.52 -7.17 -11.46
C ASP A 51 26.13 -7.98 -10.20
N LEU A 52 25.33 -7.38 -9.32
CA LEU A 52 24.76 -8.07 -8.16
C LEU A 52 23.77 -9.16 -8.57
N ARG A 53 23.97 -10.37 -8.02
CA ARG A 53 23.02 -11.48 -8.12
C ARG A 53 22.18 -11.55 -6.84
N PHE A 54 20.87 -11.68 -7.01
CA PHE A 54 19.93 -11.82 -5.91
C PHE A 54 19.38 -13.23 -5.84
N GLN A 55 19.35 -13.82 -4.64
CA GLN A 55 18.58 -15.02 -4.37
C GLN A 55 17.08 -14.71 -4.42
N SER A 56 16.26 -15.67 -4.83
CA SER A 56 14.80 -15.51 -4.86
C SER A 56 14.21 -15.19 -3.49
N SER A 57 14.70 -15.84 -2.43
CA SER A 57 14.30 -15.57 -1.05
C SER A 57 14.70 -14.18 -0.56
N ALA A 58 15.83 -13.63 -1.02
CA ALA A 58 16.24 -12.27 -0.67
C ALA A 58 15.28 -11.23 -1.23
N ILE A 59 14.83 -11.40 -2.48
CA ILE A 59 13.79 -10.54 -3.07
C ILE A 59 12.46 -10.68 -2.31
N GLY A 60 12.10 -11.91 -1.93
CA GLY A 60 10.90 -12.17 -1.11
C GLY A 60 10.95 -11.47 0.24
N ALA A 61 12.06 -11.59 0.97
CA ALA A 61 12.25 -10.94 2.27
C ALA A 61 12.21 -9.41 2.18
N LEU A 62 12.81 -8.83 1.13
CA LEU A 62 12.70 -7.39 0.87
C LEU A 62 11.25 -6.98 0.61
N GLN A 63 10.49 -7.77 -0.15
CA GLN A 63 9.09 -7.47 -0.44
C GLN A 63 8.23 -7.53 0.82
N GLU A 64 8.37 -8.59 1.62
CA GLU A 64 7.64 -8.75 2.89
C GLU A 64 7.93 -7.58 3.84
N SER A 65 9.20 -7.20 3.99
CA SER A 65 9.61 -6.08 4.84
C SER A 65 9.03 -4.75 4.37
N VAL A 66 9.10 -4.46 3.06
CA VAL A 66 8.59 -3.20 2.49
C VAL A 66 7.07 -3.11 2.62
N GLU A 67 6.33 -4.17 2.30
CA GLU A 67 4.87 -4.13 2.41
C GLU A 67 4.41 -4.00 3.88
N SER A 68 5.07 -4.71 4.79
CA SER A 68 4.81 -4.57 6.24
C SER A 68 5.05 -3.14 6.73
N TYR A 69 6.18 -2.55 6.34
CA TYR A 69 6.51 -1.16 6.66
C TYR A 69 5.46 -0.17 6.12
N LEU A 70 5.05 -0.34 4.85
CA LEU A 70 4.07 0.54 4.20
C LEU A 70 2.68 0.42 4.86
N VAL A 71 2.23 -0.79 5.20
CA VAL A 71 0.96 -0.99 5.92
C VAL A 71 0.99 -0.26 7.26
N SER A 72 2.04 -0.47 8.05
CA SER A 72 2.20 0.22 9.34
C SER A 72 2.23 1.74 9.17
N LEU A 73 2.93 2.27 8.17
CA LEU A 73 2.96 3.70 7.89
C LEU A 73 1.56 4.23 7.50
N PHE A 74 0.77 3.47 6.75
CA PHE A 74 -0.59 3.85 6.40
C PHE A 74 -1.54 3.85 7.60
N GLU A 75 -1.34 2.97 8.58
CA GLU A 75 -2.09 2.99 9.84
C GLU A 75 -1.87 4.31 10.59
N ASP A 76 -0.62 4.73 10.77
CA ASP A 76 -0.30 6.01 11.42
C ASP A 76 -0.78 7.22 10.61
N THR A 77 -0.64 7.15 9.29
CA THR A 77 -1.13 8.18 8.37
C THR A 77 -2.65 8.33 8.49
N ASN A 78 -3.38 7.23 8.61
CA ASN A 78 -4.82 7.23 8.81
C ASN A 78 -5.21 7.87 10.15
N LEU A 79 -4.48 7.56 11.24
CA LEU A 79 -4.67 8.22 12.53
C LEU A 79 -4.45 9.74 12.45
N CYS A 80 -3.43 10.18 11.70
CA CYS A 80 -3.18 11.60 11.47
C CYS A 80 -4.33 12.28 10.70
N ALA A 81 -4.88 11.62 9.68
CA ALA A 81 -6.03 12.13 8.93
C ALA A 81 -7.29 12.24 9.81
N ILE A 82 -7.56 11.23 10.64
CA ILE A 82 -8.69 11.21 11.59
C ILE A 82 -8.53 12.31 12.65
N HIS A 83 -7.32 12.49 13.18
CA HIS A 83 -7.01 13.58 14.11
C HIS A 83 -7.34 14.95 13.52
N ALA A 84 -7.11 15.13 12.21
CA ALA A 84 -7.47 16.33 11.46
C ALA A 84 -8.92 16.34 10.93
N LYS A 85 -9.81 15.48 11.46
CA LYS A 85 -11.24 15.35 11.09
C LYS A 85 -11.49 15.05 9.61
N ARG A 86 -10.58 14.31 8.96
CA ARG A 86 -10.70 13.85 7.56
C ARG A 86 -10.75 12.34 7.48
N VAL A 87 -11.34 11.85 6.38
CA VAL A 87 -11.36 10.42 6.01
C VAL A 87 -10.42 10.09 4.85
N THR A 88 -9.94 11.12 4.15
CA THR A 88 -8.97 10.98 3.05
C THR A 88 -7.58 11.34 3.55
N ILE A 89 -6.65 10.39 3.45
CA ILE A 89 -5.24 10.61 3.73
C ILE A 89 -4.60 11.53 2.68
N GLN A 90 -3.65 12.35 3.11
CA GLN A 90 -2.93 13.32 2.28
C GLN A 90 -1.42 13.19 2.52
N SER A 91 -0.60 13.76 1.62
CA SER A 91 0.87 13.75 1.75
C SER A 91 1.36 14.33 3.09
N LYS A 92 0.67 15.37 3.61
CA LYS A 92 0.97 15.96 4.91
C LYS A 92 0.78 14.99 6.09
N ASP A 93 -0.14 14.04 5.98
CA ASP A 93 -0.38 13.04 7.02
C ASP A 93 0.78 12.03 7.05
N ILE A 94 1.28 11.63 5.88
CA ILE A 94 2.46 10.76 5.75
C ILE A 94 3.70 11.46 6.30
N GLN A 95 3.89 12.73 5.94
CA GLN A 95 5.02 13.54 6.44
C GLN A 95 4.96 13.67 7.96
N LEU A 96 3.79 13.89 8.53
CA LEU A 96 3.60 13.96 9.98
C LEU A 96 3.89 12.60 10.64
N ALA A 97 3.34 11.50 10.12
CA ALA A 97 3.58 10.15 10.64
C ALA A 97 5.08 9.81 10.65
N ARG A 98 5.78 9.99 9.53
CA ARG A 98 7.24 9.78 9.44
C ARG A 98 8.01 10.66 10.42
N ARG A 99 7.59 11.93 10.57
CA ARG A 99 8.22 12.87 11.50
C ARG A 99 8.09 12.40 12.94
N LEU A 100 6.94 11.88 13.33
CA LEU A 100 6.67 11.35 14.68
C LEU A 100 7.41 10.04 14.94
N ARG A 101 7.57 9.18 13.93
CA ARG A 101 8.40 7.96 14.00
C ARG A 101 9.90 8.23 14.16
N GLY A 102 10.34 9.47 13.97
CA GLY A 102 11.76 9.81 13.96
C GLY A 102 12.48 9.45 12.65
N GLU A 103 11.74 9.03 11.62
CA GLU A 103 12.22 8.75 10.26
C GLU A 103 12.42 10.07 9.50
N ARG A 104 13.31 10.90 10.04
CA ARG A 104 13.72 12.14 9.39
C ARG A 104 14.70 11.84 8.27
N ASN A 105 14.45 12.46 7.11
CA ASN A 105 15.55 13.03 6.33
C ASN A 105 16.06 14.28 7.07
#